data_AF-A0A9E3WCW9-F1
#
_entry.id   AF-A0A9E3WCW9-F1
#
_cell.length_a   1.000
_cell.length_b   1.000
_cell.length_c   1.000
_cell.angle_alpha   90.00
_cell.angle_beta   90.00
_cell.angle_gamma   90.00
#
_symmetry.space_group_name_H-M   'P 1'
#
loop_
_entity.id
_entity.type
_entity.pdbx_description
1 polymer ?
#
loop_
_entity_poly.entity_id
_entity_poly.type
_entity_poly.pdbx_seq_one_letter_code
_entity_poly.pdbx_strand_id
1 'polypeptide(L)'
;MHLNESEVERFYSIWFPLLHFVNQHRKVVPSFPKEWRNARVPPEVAVPVRDALWEDDALREAFIVENPARLSQNDLALVESWKYRIEDNFFIFRHLKKYTVFIDGSSPAHAYGVQGITGSMEEIIGPYLPIYVKAVLIPFEDRIIYDSLLSSYPIHFGGGYKGSLKETYRDIQERSGIITKLPPDKGNTPEKVQASNKKVLAAFQKALGASGLSPKMIQEHSGNLADFAGEYLLKKTRSGVLLDLSQTDIEAYRNLRKGNINLVSFKRFVWFLRDSGRMDWDVAEKLLTYLKRAWAAENW
;
A
#
# COMPACT_ATOMS: atom_id res chain seq x y z
N MET A 1 -13.52 -11.37 1.67
CA MET A 1 -13.00 -11.23 3.05
C MET A 1 -13.56 -9.98 3.67
N HIS A 2 -14.15 -10.14 4.85
CA HIS A 2 -14.82 -9.09 5.62
C HIS A 2 -14.68 -9.42 7.11
N LEU A 3 -15.09 -8.50 7.97
CA LEU A 3 -15.10 -8.67 9.42
C LEU A 3 -15.99 -9.85 9.84
N ASN A 4 -15.65 -10.52 10.94
CA ASN A 4 -16.55 -11.54 11.50
C ASN A 4 -17.77 -10.89 12.20
N GLU A 5 -18.77 -11.68 12.59
CA GLU A 5 -20.02 -11.15 13.15
C GLU A 5 -19.84 -10.28 14.41
N SER A 6 -18.93 -10.65 15.32
CA SER A 6 -18.68 -9.86 16.53
C SER A 6 -17.93 -8.56 16.24
N GLU A 7 -17.05 -8.57 15.25
CA GLU A 7 -16.36 -7.37 14.75
C GLU A 7 -17.33 -6.43 14.03
N VAL A 8 -18.27 -6.96 13.25
CA VAL A 8 -19.35 -6.17 12.61
C VAL A 8 -20.23 -5.52 13.66
N GLU A 9 -20.66 -6.28 14.67
CA GLU A 9 -21.43 -5.75 15.81
C GLU A 9 -20.69 -4.62 16.51
N ARG A 10 -19.41 -4.85 16.81
CA ARG A 10 -18.56 -3.88 17.48
C ARG A 10 -18.42 -2.61 16.65
N PHE A 11 -18.17 -2.73 15.34
CA PHE A 11 -18.08 -1.57 14.46
C PHE A 11 -19.38 -0.74 14.49
N TYR A 12 -20.54 -1.35 14.25
CA TYR A 12 -21.79 -0.59 14.17
C TYR A 12 -22.33 -0.10 15.51
N SER A 13 -22.03 -0.78 16.62
CA SER A 13 -22.34 -0.29 17.97
C SER A 13 -21.53 0.95 18.35
N ILE A 14 -20.41 1.23 17.69
CA ILE A 14 -19.64 2.47 17.81
C ILE A 14 -20.07 3.50 16.76
N TRP A 15 -20.18 3.09 15.50
CA TRP A 15 -20.41 3.96 14.35
C TRP A 15 -21.75 4.71 14.43
N PHE A 16 -22.85 4.03 14.75
CA PHE A 16 -24.17 4.66 14.81
C PHE A 16 -24.29 5.70 15.94
N PRO A 17 -23.87 5.41 17.19
CA PRO A 17 -23.87 6.43 18.22
C PRO A 17 -22.99 7.63 17.91
N LEU A 18 -21.85 7.44 17.23
CA LEU A 18 -21.01 8.56 16.78
C LEU A 18 -21.75 9.44 15.76
N LEU A 19 -22.33 8.85 14.72
CA LEU A 19 -23.10 9.61 13.73
C LEU A 19 -24.33 10.29 14.35
N HIS A 20 -25.01 9.62 15.29
CA HIS A 20 -26.11 10.22 16.04
C HIS A 20 -25.63 11.45 16.84
N PHE A 21 -24.51 11.33 17.56
CA PHE A 21 -23.90 12.43 18.31
C PHE A 21 -23.55 13.61 17.40
N VAL A 22 -22.93 13.34 16.25
CA VAL A 22 -22.61 14.36 15.24
C VAL A 22 -23.88 15.06 14.78
N ASN A 23 -24.94 14.32 14.46
CA ASN A 23 -26.19 14.91 14.02
C ASN A 23 -26.90 15.73 15.12
N GLN A 24 -26.75 15.37 16.41
CA GLN A 24 -27.27 16.19 17.51
C GLN A 24 -26.58 17.56 17.59
N HIS A 25 -25.28 17.62 17.30
CA HIS A 25 -24.48 18.84 17.33
C HIS A 25 -24.65 19.70 16.08
N ARG A 26 -24.68 19.07 14.91
CA ARG A 26 -24.67 19.76 13.60
C ARG A 26 -26.05 19.90 12.98
N LYS A 27 -27.05 19.10 13.41
CA LYS A 27 -28.43 19.08 12.90
C LYS A 27 -28.49 19.01 11.38
N VAL A 28 -27.62 18.18 10.79
CA VAL A 28 -27.46 18.04 9.33
C VAL A 28 -28.71 17.42 8.71
N VAL A 29 -29.32 16.45 9.39
CA VAL A 29 -30.56 15.79 8.98
C VAL A 29 -31.61 15.85 10.09
N PRO A 30 -32.92 15.82 9.77
CA PRO A 30 -33.99 15.96 10.76
C PRO A 30 -33.96 14.91 11.88
N SER A 31 -33.55 13.67 11.56
CA SER A 31 -33.41 12.59 12.52
C SER A 31 -32.36 11.60 12.04
N PHE A 32 -31.51 11.14 12.95
CA PHE A 32 -30.56 10.07 12.72
C PHE A 32 -30.68 9.03 13.83
N PRO A 33 -30.80 7.73 13.52
CA PRO A 33 -31.02 6.70 14.54
C PRO A 33 -29.81 6.52 15.43
N LYS A 34 -30.06 6.27 16.72
CA LYS A 34 -29.01 6.02 17.71
C LYS A 34 -28.43 4.61 17.63
N GLU A 35 -29.24 3.63 17.25
CA GLU A 35 -28.87 2.21 17.22
C GLU A 35 -28.94 1.64 15.81
N TRP A 36 -28.00 0.77 15.47
CA TRP A 36 -27.86 0.23 14.12
C TRP A 36 -28.89 -0.87 13.80
N ARG A 37 -29.22 -1.74 14.78
CA ARG A 37 -30.07 -2.93 14.55
C ARG A 37 -31.51 -2.62 14.17
N ASN A 38 -31.97 -1.40 14.45
CA ASN A 38 -33.31 -0.92 14.12
C ASN A 38 -33.33 0.04 12.93
N ALA A 39 -32.18 0.26 12.28
CA ALA A 39 -31.99 1.35 11.35
C ALA A 39 -31.69 0.86 9.93
N ARG A 40 -32.61 1.14 9.00
CA ARG A 40 -32.29 1.25 7.58
C ARG A 40 -32.08 2.72 7.28
N VAL A 41 -30.83 3.16 7.24
CA VAL A 41 -30.49 4.55 6.90
C VAL A 41 -30.14 4.61 5.42
N PRO A 42 -30.92 5.32 4.60
CA PRO A 42 -30.57 5.56 3.21
C PRO A 42 -29.23 6.32 3.12
N PRO A 43 -28.36 6.04 2.13
CA PRO A 43 -27.12 6.77 1.95
C PRO A 43 -27.30 8.29 1.88
N GLU A 44 -28.41 8.78 1.35
CA GLU A 44 -28.74 10.21 1.24
C GLU A 44 -28.90 10.89 2.61
N VAL A 45 -29.21 10.12 3.65
CA VAL A 45 -29.29 10.59 5.04
C VAL A 45 -27.97 10.38 5.78
N ALA A 46 -27.27 9.27 5.50
CA ALA A 46 -26.02 8.93 6.19
C ALA A 46 -24.82 9.77 5.72
N VAL A 47 -24.70 10.00 4.40
CA VAL A 47 -23.56 10.72 3.80
C VAL A 47 -23.40 12.13 4.36
N PRO A 48 -24.43 12.98 4.47
CA PRO A 48 -24.27 14.33 5.04
C PRO A 48 -23.78 14.32 6.49
N VAL A 49 -24.27 13.39 7.31
CA VAL A 49 -23.85 13.26 8.72
C VAL A 49 -22.41 12.74 8.81
N ARG A 50 -22.05 11.78 7.96
CA ARG A 50 -20.68 11.27 7.84
C ARG A 50 -19.72 12.37 7.39
N ASP A 51 -20.08 13.14 6.37
CA ASP A 51 -19.24 14.22 5.84
C ASP A 51 -18.98 15.26 6.95
N ALA A 52 -20.03 15.66 7.70
CA ALA A 52 -19.89 16.57 8.84
C ALA A 52 -18.98 16.03 9.96
N LEU A 53 -18.96 14.71 10.19
CA LEU A 53 -18.02 14.07 11.12
C LEU A 53 -16.57 14.23 10.67
N TRP A 54 -16.30 14.06 9.36
CA TRP A 54 -14.94 14.10 8.84
C TRP A 54 -14.43 15.51 8.50
N GLU A 55 -15.30 16.50 8.39
CA GLU A 55 -14.93 17.91 8.26
C GLU A 55 -14.42 18.51 9.58
N ASP A 56 -14.83 17.98 10.74
CA ASP A 56 -14.47 18.51 12.06
C ASP A 56 -14.08 17.41 13.06
N ASP A 57 -12.77 17.22 13.24
CA ASP A 57 -12.20 16.28 14.20
C ASP A 57 -12.62 16.56 15.65
N ALA A 58 -13.01 17.79 15.99
CA ALA A 58 -13.47 18.14 17.34
C ALA A 58 -14.76 17.39 17.72
N LEU A 59 -15.60 17.01 16.75
CA LEU A 59 -16.80 16.22 17.01
C LEU A 59 -16.45 14.80 17.49
N ARG A 60 -15.45 14.17 16.87
CA ARG A 60 -14.94 12.87 17.29
C ARG A 60 -14.30 12.97 18.67
N GLU A 61 -13.51 14.01 18.91
CA GLU A 61 -12.85 14.24 20.19
C GLU A 61 -13.86 14.47 21.33
N ALA A 62 -14.88 15.30 21.09
CA ALA A 62 -15.98 15.51 22.03
C ALA A 62 -16.74 14.21 22.32
N PHE A 63 -17.03 13.39 21.29
CA PHE A 63 -17.66 12.09 21.48
C PHE A 63 -16.84 11.16 22.39
N ILE A 64 -15.51 11.16 22.26
CA ILE A 64 -14.61 10.36 23.11
C ILE A 64 -14.65 10.85 24.56
N VAL A 65 -14.62 12.17 24.78
CA VAL A 65 -14.60 12.79 26.11
C VAL A 65 -15.94 12.61 26.83
N GLU A 66 -17.06 12.87 26.14
CA GLU A 66 -18.40 12.76 26.71
C GLU A 66 -18.86 11.31 26.86
N ASN A 67 -18.37 10.42 25.99
CA ASN A 67 -18.70 9.00 25.93
C ASN A 67 -20.21 8.70 26.12
N PRO A 68 -21.10 9.32 25.31
CA PRO A 68 -22.55 9.19 25.49
C PRO A 68 -23.06 7.75 25.27
N ALA A 69 -22.28 6.93 24.56
CA ALA A 69 -22.56 5.53 24.29
C ALA A 69 -22.00 4.57 25.36
N ARG A 70 -21.31 5.07 26.40
CA ARG A 70 -20.67 4.29 27.46
C ARG A 70 -19.75 3.19 26.91
N LEU A 71 -18.99 3.53 25.88
CA LEU A 71 -18.01 2.67 25.23
C LEU A 71 -16.89 2.28 26.20
N SER A 72 -16.33 1.10 25.98
CA SER A 72 -15.14 0.64 26.70
C SER A 72 -13.91 1.46 26.31
N GLN A 73 -12.86 1.44 27.14
CA GLN A 73 -11.60 2.11 26.80
C GLN A 73 -10.98 1.60 25.49
N ASN A 74 -11.14 0.31 25.18
CA ASN A 74 -10.66 -0.28 23.93
C ASN A 74 -11.42 0.25 22.72
N ASP A 75 -12.73 0.53 22.86
CA ASP A 75 -13.56 1.08 21.80
C ASP A 75 -13.32 2.58 21.62
N LEU A 76 -13.11 3.31 22.71
CA LEU A 76 -12.70 4.72 22.66
C LEU A 76 -11.34 4.87 21.97
N ALA A 77 -10.38 3.98 22.27
CA ALA A 77 -9.09 3.95 21.59
C ALA A 77 -9.23 3.62 20.09
N LEU A 78 -10.17 2.75 19.72
CA LEU A 78 -10.50 2.48 18.32
C LEU A 78 -11.06 3.75 17.63
N VAL A 79 -12.01 4.45 18.26
CA VAL A 79 -12.53 5.73 17.73
C VAL A 79 -11.40 6.76 17.61
N GLU A 80 -10.53 6.87 18.62
CA GLU A 80 -9.39 7.79 18.58
C GLU A 80 -8.45 7.49 17.40
N SER A 81 -8.25 6.21 17.08
CA SER A 81 -7.43 5.80 15.93
C SER A 81 -7.97 6.30 14.59
N TRP A 82 -9.27 6.59 14.47
CA TRP A 82 -9.88 7.12 13.24
C TRP A 82 -9.37 8.52 12.85
N LYS A 83 -8.54 9.18 13.69
CA LYS A 83 -7.74 10.35 13.29
C LYS A 83 -6.72 10.06 12.18
N TYR A 84 -6.34 8.79 12.01
CA TYR A 84 -5.46 8.35 10.92
C TYR A 84 -6.22 7.94 9.65
N ARG A 85 -7.51 8.31 9.53
CA ARG A 85 -8.31 8.05 8.33
C ARG A 85 -7.67 8.64 7.08
N ILE A 86 -8.02 8.06 5.93
CA ILE A 86 -7.65 8.56 4.61
C ILE A 86 -8.93 8.71 3.80
N GLU A 87 -9.32 9.96 3.55
CA GLU A 87 -10.37 10.30 2.60
C GLU A 87 -9.74 10.61 1.25
N ASP A 88 -10.06 9.83 0.23
CA ASP A 88 -9.61 10.08 -1.14
C ASP A 88 -10.54 9.40 -2.15
N ASN A 89 -10.23 9.61 -3.42
CA ASN A 89 -10.71 8.78 -4.50
C ASN A 89 -9.72 7.66 -4.79
N PHE A 90 -10.22 6.44 -4.91
CA PHE A 90 -9.42 5.24 -5.09
C PHE A 90 -9.84 4.46 -6.33
N PHE A 91 -8.87 3.82 -6.97
CA PHE A 91 -9.10 2.72 -7.89
C PHE A 91 -9.14 1.42 -7.12
N ILE A 92 -10.31 0.81 -7.03
CA ILE A 92 -10.42 -0.58 -6.60
C ILE A 92 -9.86 -1.44 -7.72
N PHE A 93 -8.67 -1.97 -7.51
CA PHE A 93 -7.86 -2.56 -8.57
C PHE A 93 -7.94 -4.08 -8.61
N ARG A 94 -7.97 -4.74 -7.44
CA ARG A 94 -7.95 -6.20 -7.35
C ARG A 94 -8.49 -6.75 -6.04
N HIS A 95 -9.31 -7.80 -6.11
CA HIS A 95 -9.67 -8.62 -4.96
C HIS A 95 -8.57 -9.67 -4.69
N LEU A 96 -8.05 -9.71 -3.46
CA LEU A 96 -7.12 -10.74 -2.98
C LEU A 96 -7.76 -11.55 -1.85
N LYS A 97 -7.17 -12.69 -1.51
CA LYS A 97 -7.69 -13.57 -0.45
C LYS A 97 -7.90 -12.86 0.89
N LYS A 98 -6.97 -11.96 1.26
CA LYS A 98 -6.98 -11.29 2.58
C LYS A 98 -7.66 -9.92 2.61
N TYR A 99 -7.74 -9.24 1.47
CA TYR A 99 -8.22 -7.86 1.36
C TYR A 99 -8.43 -7.48 -0.11
N THR A 100 -9.06 -6.34 -0.36
CA THR A 100 -9.16 -5.74 -1.69
C THR A 100 -8.19 -4.57 -1.79
N VAL A 101 -7.54 -4.43 -2.94
CA VAL A 101 -6.52 -3.40 -3.18
C VAL A 101 -7.19 -2.12 -3.69
N PHE A 102 -7.01 -1.05 -2.95
CA PHE A 102 -7.40 0.32 -3.30
C PHE A 102 -6.13 1.09 -3.64
N ILE A 103 -6.05 1.71 -4.82
CA ILE A 103 -4.90 2.52 -5.26
C ILE A 103 -5.33 3.98 -5.27
N ASP A 104 -4.58 4.86 -4.60
CA ASP A 104 -4.87 6.30 -4.61
C ASP A 104 -4.44 6.98 -5.92
N GLY A 105 -4.84 8.24 -6.10
CA GLY A 105 -4.47 9.07 -7.25
C GLY A 105 -3.15 9.83 -7.09
N SER A 106 -2.37 9.58 -6.04
CA SER A 106 -1.18 10.35 -5.72
C SER A 106 0.01 9.99 -6.63
N SER A 107 1.04 10.84 -6.63
CA SER A 107 2.28 10.58 -7.38
C SER A 107 3.49 10.83 -6.46
N PRO A 108 4.20 9.77 -6.02
CA PRO A 108 3.95 8.36 -6.29
C PRO A 108 2.69 7.82 -5.61
N ALA A 109 1.96 6.92 -6.28
CA ALA A 109 0.72 6.33 -5.76
C ALA A 109 0.96 5.35 -4.61
N HIS A 110 0.00 5.23 -3.70
CA HIS A 110 -0.03 4.20 -2.67
C HIS A 110 -1.14 3.17 -2.92
N ALA A 111 -0.97 1.97 -2.37
CA ALA A 111 -2.00 0.95 -2.36
C ALA A 111 -2.35 0.52 -0.94
N TYR A 112 -3.64 0.36 -0.68
CA TYR A 112 -4.21 -0.01 0.60
C TYR A 112 -4.92 -1.35 0.51
N GLY A 113 -4.69 -2.23 1.47
CA GLY A 113 -5.40 -3.50 1.63
C GLY A 113 -6.62 -3.31 2.52
N VAL A 114 -7.80 -3.18 1.91
CA VAL A 114 -9.06 -2.86 2.59
C VAL A 114 -9.93 -4.12 2.74
N GLN A 115 -10.48 -4.32 3.94
CA GLN A 115 -11.47 -5.36 4.23
C GLN A 115 -12.89 -4.78 4.18
N GLY A 116 -13.85 -5.63 3.81
CA GLY A 116 -15.27 -5.30 3.94
C GLY A 116 -15.76 -5.41 5.38
N ILE A 117 -16.92 -4.81 5.66
CA ILE A 117 -17.56 -4.84 6.98
C ILE A 117 -18.55 -6.01 7.02
N THR A 118 -19.74 -5.84 6.43
CA THR A 118 -20.83 -6.84 6.45
C THR A 118 -20.72 -7.89 5.36
N GLY A 119 -19.94 -7.62 4.32
CA GLY A 119 -19.77 -8.45 3.14
C GLY A 119 -18.44 -8.13 2.49
N SER A 120 -17.98 -9.01 1.60
CA SER A 120 -16.74 -8.74 0.87
C SER A 120 -16.89 -7.51 -0.04
N MET A 121 -15.79 -6.83 -0.34
CA MET A 121 -15.83 -5.71 -1.29
C MET A 121 -16.41 -6.14 -2.65
N GLU A 122 -16.08 -7.34 -3.12
CA GLU A 122 -16.60 -7.90 -4.37
C GLU A 122 -18.13 -8.10 -4.34
N GLU A 123 -18.71 -8.50 -3.21
CA GLU A 123 -20.17 -8.58 -3.04
C GLU A 123 -20.83 -7.19 -3.08
N ILE A 124 -20.14 -6.17 -2.55
CA ILE A 124 -20.68 -4.80 -2.42
C ILE A 124 -20.58 -4.03 -3.74
N ILE A 125 -19.44 -4.10 -4.43
CA ILE A 125 -19.16 -3.29 -5.63
C ILE A 125 -19.24 -4.08 -6.94
N GLY A 126 -19.30 -5.41 -6.86
CA GLY A 126 -19.26 -6.32 -8.00
C GLY A 126 -17.85 -6.76 -8.42
N PRO A 127 -17.76 -7.71 -9.36
CA PRO A 127 -16.49 -8.34 -9.76
C PRO A 127 -15.72 -7.57 -10.85
N TYR A 128 -16.31 -6.54 -11.46
CA TYR A 128 -15.74 -5.88 -12.63
C TYR A 128 -14.78 -4.76 -12.24
N LEU A 129 -13.48 -4.98 -12.45
CA LEU A 129 -12.42 -4.05 -12.06
C LEU A 129 -11.67 -3.45 -13.27
N PRO A 130 -11.03 -2.27 -13.12
CA PRO A 130 -11.02 -1.42 -11.93
C PRO A 130 -12.31 -0.58 -11.80
N ILE A 131 -12.65 -0.19 -10.56
CA ILE A 131 -13.75 0.73 -10.24
C ILE A 131 -13.16 1.95 -9.56
N TYR A 132 -13.60 3.14 -9.96
CA TYR A 132 -13.22 4.37 -9.28
C TYR A 132 -14.27 4.72 -8.23
N VAL A 133 -13.83 4.98 -6.99
CA VAL A 133 -14.71 5.24 -5.86
C VAL A 133 -14.20 6.41 -5.03
N LYS A 134 -15.11 7.19 -4.42
CA LYS A 134 -14.81 8.01 -3.26
C LYS A 134 -15.09 7.19 -2.00
N ALA A 135 -14.13 7.12 -1.09
CA ALA A 135 -14.28 6.38 0.17
C ALA A 135 -13.43 7.01 1.28
N VAL A 136 -13.76 6.68 2.52
CA VAL A 136 -12.92 6.99 3.69
C VAL A 136 -12.42 5.68 4.26
N LEU A 137 -11.10 5.50 4.22
CA LEU A 137 -10.42 4.36 4.82
C LEU A 137 -10.11 4.68 6.28
N ILE A 138 -10.49 3.79 7.19
CA ILE A 138 -10.28 3.96 8.63
C ILE A 138 -9.52 2.76 9.21
N PRO A 139 -8.70 2.98 10.25
CA PRO A 139 -8.11 1.89 11.00
C PRO A 139 -9.16 1.10 11.76
N PHE A 140 -8.98 -0.21 11.77
CA PHE A 140 -9.69 -1.13 12.65
C PHE A 140 -8.66 -2.12 13.18
N GLU A 141 -8.07 -1.82 14.33
CA GLU A 141 -6.97 -2.61 14.91
C GLU A 141 -5.76 -2.72 13.96
N ASP A 142 -5.42 -3.92 13.49
CA ASP A 142 -4.29 -4.22 12.61
C ASP A 142 -4.64 -4.23 11.11
N ARG A 143 -5.85 -3.79 10.76
CA ARG A 143 -6.39 -3.79 9.39
C ARG A 143 -7.01 -2.45 9.02
N ILE A 144 -7.28 -2.29 7.73
CA ILE A 144 -7.99 -1.14 7.16
C ILE A 144 -9.37 -1.60 6.71
N ILE A 145 -10.40 -0.86 7.10
CA ILE A 145 -11.75 -0.96 6.56
C ILE A 145 -12.14 0.38 5.93
N TYR A 146 -13.29 0.41 5.26
CA TYR A 146 -13.95 1.65 4.87
C TYR A 146 -14.95 2.07 5.96
N ASP A 147 -15.40 3.31 5.97
CA ASP A 147 -16.33 3.86 6.98
C ASP A 147 -17.80 3.42 6.81
N SER A 148 -18.05 2.28 6.18
CA SER A 148 -19.37 1.76 5.74
C SER A 148 -20.05 2.51 4.60
N LEU A 149 -19.52 3.65 4.15
CA LEU A 149 -20.05 4.40 3.00
C LEU A 149 -19.02 4.47 1.88
N LEU A 150 -19.47 4.19 0.66
CA LEU A 150 -18.65 4.36 -0.54
C LEU A 150 -19.51 4.89 -1.69
N SER A 151 -18.90 5.68 -2.57
CA SER A 151 -19.57 6.22 -3.76
C SER A 151 -18.78 5.80 -4.98
N SER A 152 -19.36 4.97 -5.84
CA SER A 152 -18.74 4.59 -7.11
C SER A 152 -19.06 5.59 -8.22
N TYR A 153 -18.10 5.81 -9.10
CA TYR A 153 -18.31 6.62 -10.31
C TYR A 153 -18.62 5.70 -11.49
N PRO A 154 -19.59 6.03 -12.35
CA PRO A 154 -19.98 5.22 -13.51
C PRO A 154 -18.98 5.36 -14.67
N ILE A 155 -17.72 5.02 -14.42
CA ILE A 155 -16.59 5.19 -15.34
C ILE A 155 -16.12 3.82 -15.84
N HIS A 156 -15.94 3.71 -17.16
CA HIS A 156 -15.37 2.52 -17.80
C HIS A 156 -13.93 2.77 -18.22
N PHE A 157 -13.02 1.89 -17.80
CA PHE A 157 -11.60 2.02 -18.12
C PHE A 157 -11.19 1.19 -19.33
N GLY A 158 -10.61 1.88 -20.33
CA GLY A 158 -10.02 1.27 -21.52
C GLY A 158 -8.73 0.49 -21.22
N GLY A 159 -8.27 -0.30 -22.20
CA GLY A 159 -7.12 -1.20 -22.06
C GLY A 159 -5.81 -0.49 -21.68
N GLY A 160 -5.55 0.71 -22.24
CA GLY A 160 -4.37 1.50 -21.93
C GLY A 160 -4.28 1.91 -20.46
N TYR A 161 -5.37 2.47 -19.91
CA TYR A 161 -5.42 2.87 -18.50
C TYR A 161 -5.32 1.66 -17.56
N LYS A 162 -5.98 0.54 -17.91
CA LYS A 162 -5.83 -0.73 -17.20
C LYS A 162 -4.38 -1.24 -17.22
N GLY A 163 -3.63 -1.01 -18.30
CA GLY A 163 -2.21 -1.30 -18.40
C GLY A 163 -1.38 -0.45 -17.44
N SER A 164 -1.59 0.87 -17.47
CA SER A 164 -0.92 1.81 -16.56
C SER A 164 -1.16 1.49 -15.08
N LEU A 165 -2.41 1.21 -14.67
CA LEU A 165 -2.72 0.80 -13.29
C LEU A 165 -2.01 -0.51 -12.88
N LYS A 166 -1.82 -1.45 -13.81
CA LYS A 166 -1.05 -2.68 -13.53
C LYS A 166 0.42 -2.38 -13.28
N GLU A 167 0.99 -1.43 -14.02
CA GLU A 167 2.37 -0.98 -13.82
C GLU A 167 2.51 -0.25 -12.47
N THR A 168 1.61 0.69 -12.17
CA THR A 168 1.54 1.36 -10.87
C THR A 168 1.46 0.35 -9.72
N TYR A 169 0.55 -0.63 -9.81
CA TYR A 169 0.41 -1.65 -8.78
C TYR A 169 1.68 -2.49 -8.61
N ARG A 170 2.33 -2.88 -9.71
CA ARG A 170 3.60 -3.62 -9.68
C ARG A 170 4.69 -2.80 -8.99
N ASP A 171 4.82 -1.54 -9.35
CA ASP A 171 5.86 -0.66 -8.80
C ASP A 171 5.65 -0.43 -7.30
N ILE A 172 4.40 -0.25 -6.87
CA ILE A 172 4.01 -0.23 -5.44
C ILE A 172 4.42 -1.52 -4.75
N GLN A 173 4.12 -2.68 -5.33
CA GLN A 173 4.45 -3.98 -4.75
C GLN A 173 5.95 -4.17 -4.53
N GLU A 174 6.78 -3.59 -5.41
CA GLU A 174 8.23 -3.71 -5.36
C GLU A 174 8.91 -2.62 -4.52
N ARG A 175 8.30 -1.43 -4.39
CA ARG A 175 8.87 -0.29 -3.64
C ARG A 175 8.39 -0.20 -2.20
N SER A 176 7.12 0.18 -2.01
CA SER A 176 6.54 0.49 -0.70
C SER A 176 5.84 -0.70 -0.06
N GLY A 177 5.39 -1.65 -0.87
CA GLY A 177 4.41 -2.65 -0.47
C GLY A 177 3.00 -2.07 -0.35
N ILE A 178 2.05 -2.96 -0.03
CA ILE A 178 0.65 -2.60 0.20
C ILE A 178 0.49 -2.23 1.67
N ILE A 179 -0.08 -1.06 1.94
CA ILE A 179 -0.39 -0.57 3.29
C ILE A 179 -1.60 -1.34 3.79
N THR A 180 -1.46 -2.10 4.88
CA THR A 180 -2.55 -2.91 5.43
C THR A 180 -3.03 -2.43 6.79
N LYS A 181 -2.45 -1.35 7.35
CA LYS A 181 -2.84 -0.76 8.62
C LYS A 181 -2.59 0.74 8.64
N LEU A 182 -3.36 1.46 9.47
CA LEU A 182 -3.25 2.91 9.65
C LEU A 182 -3.00 3.23 11.15
N PRO A 183 -2.04 4.12 11.48
CA PRO A 183 -1.06 4.71 10.56
C PRO A 183 -0.09 3.64 10.01
N PRO A 184 0.51 3.86 8.83
CA PRO A 184 1.50 2.92 8.29
C PRO A 184 2.70 2.80 9.24
N ASP A 185 3.37 1.64 9.25
CA ASP A 185 4.61 1.52 10.03
C ASP A 185 5.63 2.55 9.57
N LYS A 186 6.28 3.20 10.54
CA LYS A 186 7.36 4.13 10.27
C LYS A 186 8.59 3.36 9.76
N GLY A 187 8.95 3.60 8.50
CA GLY A 187 10.21 3.19 7.91
C GLY A 187 10.21 1.84 7.17
N ASN A 188 11.35 1.58 6.52
CA ASN A 188 11.67 0.32 5.88
C ASN A 188 12.09 -0.69 6.95
N THR A 189 11.15 -1.46 7.50
CA THR A 189 11.53 -2.57 8.38
C THR A 189 12.32 -3.61 7.56
N PRO A 190 13.26 -4.35 8.17
CA PRO A 190 14.01 -5.39 7.47
C PRO A 190 13.12 -6.38 6.71
N GLU A 191 11.95 -6.74 7.26
CA GLU A 191 10.99 -7.65 6.63
C GLU A 191 10.38 -7.05 5.35
N LYS A 192 10.04 -5.75 5.37
CA LYS A 192 9.51 -5.05 4.18
C LYS A 192 10.56 -4.96 3.07
N VAL A 193 11.81 -4.66 3.43
CA VAL A 193 12.93 -4.60 2.49
C VAL A 193 13.23 -5.98 1.89
N GLN A 194 13.25 -7.03 2.71
CA GLN A 194 13.42 -8.40 2.24
C GLN A 194 12.29 -8.82 1.28
N ALA A 195 11.04 -8.50 1.62
CA ALA A 195 9.90 -8.80 0.77
C ALA A 195 9.95 -8.04 -0.57
N SER A 196 10.37 -6.77 -0.57
CA SER A 196 10.63 -5.97 -1.77
C SER A 196 11.73 -6.62 -2.63
N ASN A 197 12.91 -6.85 -2.05
CA ASN A 197 14.06 -7.42 -2.75
C ASN A 197 13.74 -8.80 -3.34
N LYS A 198 12.98 -9.64 -2.63
CA LYS A 198 12.54 -10.95 -3.13
C LYS A 198 11.70 -10.83 -4.40
N LYS A 199 10.77 -9.86 -4.49
CA LYS A 199 9.95 -9.65 -5.69
C LYS A 199 10.77 -9.14 -6.86
N VAL A 200 11.66 -8.19 -6.60
CA VAL A 200 12.55 -7.61 -7.62
C VAL A 200 13.49 -8.67 -8.20
N LEU A 201 14.06 -9.53 -7.35
CA LEU A 201 14.90 -10.65 -7.78
C LEU A 201 14.12 -11.68 -8.61
N ALA A 202 12.88 -12.00 -8.23
CA ALA A 202 12.03 -12.89 -9.03
C ALA A 202 11.71 -12.30 -10.42
N ALA A 203 11.43 -10.98 -10.49
CA ALA A 203 11.23 -10.27 -11.75
C ALA A 203 12.51 -10.28 -12.61
N PHE A 204 13.67 -10.06 -11.98
CA PHE A 204 14.96 -10.11 -12.64
C PHE A 204 15.28 -11.50 -13.20
N GLN A 205 15.06 -12.57 -12.42
CA GLN A 205 15.23 -13.95 -12.87
C GLN A 205 14.37 -14.26 -14.11
N LYS A 206 13.11 -13.80 -14.11
CA LYS A 206 12.21 -13.95 -15.26
C LYS A 206 12.74 -13.21 -16.49
N ALA A 207 13.26 -11.99 -16.33
CA ALA A 207 13.84 -11.21 -17.42
C ALA A 207 15.10 -11.86 -18.00
N LEU A 208 15.97 -12.42 -17.15
CA LEU A 208 17.15 -13.17 -17.60
C LEU A 208 16.77 -14.43 -18.38
N GLY A 209 15.74 -15.15 -17.92
CA GLY A 209 15.19 -16.32 -18.64
C GLY A 209 14.64 -15.95 -20.01
N ALA A 210 13.90 -14.85 -20.11
CA ALA A 210 13.40 -14.34 -21.39
C ALA A 210 14.53 -13.92 -22.36
N SER A 211 15.72 -13.59 -21.83
CA SER A 211 16.91 -13.24 -22.62
C SER A 211 17.71 -14.48 -23.08
N GLY A 212 17.24 -15.69 -22.80
CA GLY A 212 17.86 -16.94 -23.25
C GLY A 212 19.05 -17.43 -22.41
N LEU A 213 19.25 -16.92 -21.20
CA LEU A 213 20.33 -17.39 -20.32
C LEU A 213 20.04 -18.80 -19.76
N SER A 214 21.10 -19.57 -19.52
CA SER A 214 20.98 -20.87 -18.88
C SER A 214 20.51 -20.75 -17.42
N PRO A 215 19.80 -21.77 -16.87
CA PRO A 215 19.36 -21.76 -15.47
C PRO A 215 20.50 -21.53 -14.46
N LYS A 216 21.68 -22.09 -14.73
CA LYS A 216 22.88 -21.89 -13.90
C LYS A 216 23.31 -20.42 -13.84
N MET A 217 23.36 -19.75 -15.00
CA MET A 217 23.72 -18.33 -15.06
C MET A 217 22.64 -17.43 -14.42
N ILE A 218 21.37 -17.78 -14.57
CA ILE A 218 20.27 -17.05 -13.92
C ILE A 218 20.42 -17.10 -12.39
N GLN A 219 20.69 -18.28 -11.84
CA GLN A 219 20.93 -18.46 -10.41
C GLN A 219 22.17 -17.70 -9.95
N GLU A 220 23.27 -17.75 -10.71
CA GLU A 220 24.49 -17.01 -10.39
C GLU A 220 24.25 -15.49 -10.34
N HIS A 221 23.66 -14.91 -11.39
CA HIS A 221 23.41 -13.46 -11.42
C HIS A 221 22.43 -13.01 -10.35
N SER A 222 21.36 -13.76 -10.12
CA SER A 222 20.40 -13.46 -9.05
C SER A 222 20.99 -13.66 -7.65
N GLY A 223 21.86 -14.67 -7.46
CA GLY A 223 22.52 -14.96 -6.19
C GLY A 223 23.46 -13.84 -5.77
N ASN A 224 24.30 -13.36 -6.69
CA ASN A 224 25.20 -12.24 -6.45
C ASN A 224 24.46 -10.98 -5.93
N LEU A 225 23.27 -10.70 -6.45
CA LEU A 225 22.45 -9.56 -5.99
C LEU A 225 21.74 -9.85 -4.67
N ALA A 226 21.36 -11.10 -4.41
CA ALA A 226 20.81 -11.50 -3.13
C ALA A 226 21.86 -11.34 -2.02
N ASP A 227 23.12 -11.71 -2.29
CA ASP A 227 24.24 -11.52 -1.37
C ASP A 227 24.48 -10.03 -1.11
N PHE A 228 24.52 -9.20 -2.16
CA PHE A 228 24.60 -7.75 -2.02
C PHE A 228 23.46 -7.17 -1.16
N ALA A 229 22.22 -7.58 -1.42
CA ALA A 229 21.07 -7.13 -0.65
C ALA A 229 21.15 -7.54 0.82
N GLY A 230 21.51 -8.80 1.09
CA GLY A 230 21.54 -9.39 2.42
C GLY A 230 22.72 -8.91 3.27
N GLU A 231 23.90 -8.86 2.68
CA GLU A 231 25.15 -8.58 3.40
C GLU A 231 25.42 -7.10 3.58
N TYR A 232 24.94 -6.27 2.66
CA TYR A 232 25.21 -4.84 2.65
C TYR A 232 23.95 -4.01 2.83
N LEU A 233 22.98 -4.09 1.91
CA LEU A 233 21.83 -3.17 1.91
C LEU A 233 20.96 -3.30 3.17
N LEU A 234 20.72 -4.52 3.66
CA LEU A 234 19.94 -4.75 4.89
C LEU A 234 20.64 -4.23 6.15
N LYS A 235 21.97 -4.25 6.19
CA LYS A 235 22.77 -3.90 7.37
C LYS A 235 23.05 -2.40 7.51
N LYS A 236 22.61 -1.59 6.55
CA LYS A 236 22.70 -0.13 6.64
C LYS A 236 21.84 0.43 7.77
N THR A 237 22.25 1.58 8.32
CA THR A 237 21.47 2.36 9.30
C THR A 237 20.04 2.62 8.83
N ARG A 238 19.86 2.81 7.51
CA ARG A 238 18.55 2.75 6.84
C ARG A 238 18.61 1.61 5.83
N SER A 239 17.91 0.51 6.11
CA SER A 239 17.89 -0.66 5.23
C SER A 239 17.45 -0.26 3.82
N GLY A 240 18.31 -0.55 2.85
CA GLY A 240 18.13 -0.18 1.43
C GLY A 240 17.45 -1.27 0.63
N VAL A 241 16.66 -0.88 -0.38
CA VAL A 241 16.06 -1.79 -1.36
C VAL A 241 16.91 -1.83 -2.62
N LEU A 242 16.90 -2.96 -3.33
CA LEU A 242 17.64 -3.15 -4.58
C LEU A 242 17.24 -2.16 -5.68
N LEU A 243 15.99 -1.69 -5.67
CA LEU A 243 15.49 -0.72 -6.64
C LEU A 243 16.18 0.63 -6.57
N ASP A 244 16.69 0.99 -5.40
CA ASP A 244 17.32 2.28 -5.14
C ASP A 244 18.85 2.15 -5.07
N LEU A 245 19.43 1.09 -5.67
CA LEU A 245 20.88 0.94 -5.66
C LEU A 245 21.55 2.14 -6.35
N SER A 246 22.63 2.61 -5.72
CA SER A 246 23.43 3.73 -6.19
C SER A 246 24.88 3.32 -6.46
N GLN A 247 25.63 4.23 -7.11
CA GLN A 247 27.06 4.01 -7.36
C GLN A 247 27.82 3.84 -6.04
N THR A 248 27.50 4.69 -5.05
CA THR A 248 28.10 4.65 -3.72
C THR A 248 27.87 3.31 -3.01
N ASP A 249 26.71 2.68 -3.25
CA ASP A 249 26.41 1.36 -2.69
C ASP A 249 27.29 0.27 -3.28
N ILE A 250 27.45 0.30 -4.60
CA ILE A 250 28.27 -0.67 -5.34
C ILE A 250 29.75 -0.50 -4.95
N GLU A 251 30.24 0.73 -4.85
CA GLU A 251 31.61 1.05 -4.41
C GLU A 251 31.87 0.56 -2.99
N ALA A 252 30.98 0.88 -2.06
CA ALA A 252 31.11 0.45 -0.67
C ALA A 252 31.06 -1.08 -0.52
N TYR A 253 30.20 -1.76 -1.27
CA TYR A 253 30.16 -3.22 -1.27
C TYR A 253 31.40 -3.85 -1.91
N ARG A 254 31.90 -3.27 -3.00
CA ARG A 254 33.17 -3.70 -3.63
C ARG A 254 34.33 -3.58 -2.63
N ASN A 255 34.40 -2.48 -1.88
CA ASN A 255 35.41 -2.28 -0.84
C ASN A 255 35.26 -3.33 0.29
N LEU A 256 34.04 -3.61 0.74
CA LEU A 256 33.75 -4.64 1.75
C LEU A 256 34.23 -6.02 1.31
N ARG A 257 34.06 -6.35 0.02
CA ARG A 257 34.47 -7.63 -0.58
C ARG A 257 35.91 -7.61 -1.16
N LYS A 258 36.69 -6.55 -0.91
CA LYS A 258 38.06 -6.38 -1.44
C LYS A 258 38.16 -6.56 -2.96
N GLY A 259 37.18 -6.05 -3.70
CA GLY A 259 37.11 -6.16 -5.17
C GLY A 259 36.45 -7.44 -5.70
N ASN A 260 36.20 -8.45 -4.86
CA ASN A 260 35.63 -9.73 -5.30
C ASN A 260 34.09 -9.66 -5.45
N ILE A 261 33.61 -8.90 -6.43
CA ILE A 261 32.18 -8.82 -6.79
C ILE A 261 31.99 -9.07 -8.29
N ASN A 262 30.87 -9.71 -8.66
CA ASN A 262 30.56 -9.96 -10.07
C ASN A 262 29.93 -8.71 -10.71
N LEU A 263 30.76 -7.84 -11.30
CA LEU A 263 30.30 -6.61 -11.98
C LEU A 263 29.36 -6.87 -13.15
N VAL A 264 29.43 -8.04 -13.79
CA VAL A 264 28.51 -8.42 -14.88
C VAL A 264 27.09 -8.61 -14.34
N SER A 265 26.93 -9.21 -13.15
CA SER A 265 25.64 -9.35 -12.47
C SER A 265 25.01 -7.98 -12.20
N PHE A 266 25.78 -7.04 -11.64
CA PHE A 266 25.31 -5.66 -11.42
C PHE A 266 24.96 -4.95 -12.72
N LYS A 267 25.77 -5.09 -13.76
CA LYS A 267 25.49 -4.51 -15.07
C LYS A 267 24.17 -5.03 -15.62
N ARG A 268 23.98 -6.35 -15.69
CA ARG A 268 22.72 -6.97 -16.15
C ARG A 268 21.51 -6.48 -15.36
N PHE A 269 21.69 -6.28 -14.05
CA PHE A 269 20.63 -5.76 -13.20
C PHE A 269 20.26 -4.32 -13.54
N VAL A 270 21.25 -3.43 -13.73
CA VAL A 270 20.98 -2.03 -14.11
C VAL A 270 20.30 -1.94 -15.48
N TRP A 271 20.71 -2.77 -16.46
CA TRP A 271 19.98 -2.88 -17.73
C TRP A 271 18.52 -3.30 -17.51
N PHE A 272 18.28 -4.33 -16.68
CA PHE A 272 16.93 -4.75 -16.33
C PHE A 272 16.12 -3.62 -15.67
N LEU A 273 16.69 -2.88 -14.72
CA LEU A 273 15.98 -1.80 -14.05
C LEU A 273 15.59 -0.68 -15.02
N ARG A 274 16.51 -0.28 -15.91
CA ARG A 274 16.29 0.75 -16.93
C ARG A 274 15.23 0.32 -17.95
N ASP A 275 15.42 -0.84 -18.56
CA ASP A 275 14.59 -1.31 -19.68
C ASP A 275 13.16 -1.68 -19.25
N SER A 276 12.96 -1.84 -17.95
CA SER A 276 11.65 -2.12 -17.37
C SER A 276 11.01 -0.92 -16.65
N GLY A 277 11.62 0.26 -16.75
CA GLY A 277 11.12 1.51 -16.15
C GLY A 277 11.23 1.59 -14.63
N ARG A 278 11.97 0.66 -13.98
CA ARG A 278 12.16 0.61 -12.53
C ARG A 278 13.18 1.64 -12.03
N MET A 279 14.04 2.12 -12.92
CA MET A 279 15.07 3.11 -12.62
C MET A 279 15.04 4.19 -13.70
N ASP A 280 15.21 5.43 -13.25
CA ASP A 280 15.35 6.58 -14.13
C ASP A 280 16.49 6.35 -15.15
N TRP A 281 16.26 6.78 -16.39
CA TRP A 281 17.17 6.49 -17.49
C TRP A 281 18.54 7.12 -17.29
N ASP A 282 18.60 8.38 -16.85
CA ASP A 282 19.86 9.09 -16.62
C ASP A 282 20.65 8.50 -15.46
N VAL A 283 19.94 8.09 -14.39
CA VAL A 283 20.54 7.38 -13.27
C VAL A 283 21.14 6.05 -13.72
N ALA A 284 20.40 5.28 -14.53
CA ALA A 284 20.87 4.00 -15.03
C ALA A 284 22.10 4.15 -15.95
N GLU A 285 22.11 5.11 -16.87
CA GLU A 285 23.25 5.33 -17.78
C GLU A 285 24.53 5.72 -17.04
N LYS A 286 24.41 6.54 -15.99
CA LYS A 286 25.55 6.87 -15.11
C LYS A 286 26.11 5.62 -14.44
N LEU A 287 25.25 4.77 -13.89
CA LEU A 287 25.64 3.50 -13.27
C LEU A 287 26.28 2.54 -14.28
N LEU A 288 25.72 2.40 -15.47
CA LEU A 288 26.26 1.55 -16.53
C LEU A 288 27.63 2.02 -16.99
N THR A 289 27.83 3.34 -17.11
CA THR A 289 29.11 3.94 -17.46
C THR A 289 30.17 3.65 -16.39
N TYR A 290 29.81 3.82 -15.10
CA TYR A 290 30.67 3.47 -13.98
C TYR A 290 31.06 1.98 -14.01
N LEU A 291 30.08 1.07 -14.11
CA LEU A 291 30.31 -0.37 -14.13
C LEU A 291 31.19 -0.81 -15.31
N LYS A 292 31.05 -0.18 -16.47
CA LYS A 292 31.90 -0.44 -17.64
C LYS A 292 33.35 -0.07 -17.37
N ARG A 293 33.61 1.09 -16.72
CA ARG A 293 34.96 1.53 -16.36
C ARG A 293 35.58 0.63 -15.29
N ALA A 294 34.82 0.28 -14.26
CA ALA A 294 35.28 -0.59 -13.18
C ALA A 294 35.68 -1.99 -13.69
N TRP A 295 34.88 -2.57 -14.60
CA TRP A 295 35.18 -3.86 -15.21
C TRP A 295 36.44 -3.81 -16.10
N ALA A 296 36.64 -2.72 -16.84
CA ALA A 296 37.85 -2.55 -17.64
C ALA A 296 39.11 -2.48 -16.76
N ALA A 297 39.05 -1.82 -15.59
CA ALA A 297 40.20 -1.71 -14.69
C ALA A 297 40.60 -3.04 -14.00
N GLU A 298 39.74 -4.06 -13.98
CA GLU A 298 40.04 -5.37 -13.36
C GLU A 298 40.61 -6.39 -14.37
N ASN A 299 40.52 -6.11 -15.67
CA ASN A 299 40.88 -7.04 -16.75
C ASN A 299 42.08 -6.56 -17.59
N TRP A 300 42.87 -5.62 -17.04
CA TRP A 300 44.13 -5.09 -17.58
C TRP A 300 45.19 -5.16 -16.49
#